data_AF-A0ABD5NM98-F1
#
_entry.id   AF-A0ABD5NM98-F1
#
_cell.length_a   1.000
_cell.length_b   1.000
_cell.length_c   1.000
_cell.angle_alpha   90.00
_cell.angle_beta   90.00
_cell.angle_gamma   90.00
#
_symmetry.space_group_name_H-M   'P 1'
#
loop_
_entity.id
_entity.type
_entity.pdbx_description
1 polymer ?
#
loop_
_entity_poly.entity_id
_entity_poly.type
_entity_poly.pdbx_seq_one_letter_code
_entity_poly.pdbx_strand_id
1 'polypeptide(L)' 'MDRHRTLGLSLAVGGFVLFASLVIAGSIRTPIAAVSGTSPLEYAAIGTSFALVMIGIVLVMSSGLPE' A
#
# COMPACT_ATOMS: atom_id res chain seq x y z
N MET A 1 10.88 -15.38 14.11
CA MET A 1 10.92 -15.26 12.64
C MET A 1 9.54 -15.24 11.99
N ASP A 2 8.67 -16.24 12.20
CA ASP A 2 7.44 -16.39 11.39
C ASP A 2 6.39 -15.29 11.59
N ARG A 3 6.22 -14.76 12.80
CA ARG A 3 5.21 -13.72 13.06
C ARG A 3 5.45 -12.43 12.27
N HIS A 4 6.70 -11.98 12.17
CA HIS A 4 7.05 -10.74 11.46
C HIS A 4 6.87 -10.91 9.95
N ARG A 5 7.22 -12.09 9.43
CA ARG A 5 7.02 -12.45 8.04
C ARG A 5 5.53 -12.52 7.67
N THR A 6 4.70 -13.17 8.49
CA THR A 6 3.25 -13.25 8.26
C THR A 6 2.58 -11.88 8.35
N LEU A 7 2.93 -11.07 9.37
CA LEU A 7 2.41 -9.71 9.50
C LEU A 7 2.82 -8.84 8.31
N GLY A 8 4.10 -8.89 7.92
CA GLY A 8 4.60 -8.15 6.77
C GLY A 8 3.91 -8.54 5.46
N LEU A 9 3.69 -9.84 5.24
CA LEU A 9 2.96 -10.34 4.08
C LEU A 9 1.50 -9.86 4.09
N SER A 10 0.83 -9.90 5.24
CA SER A 10 -0.56 -9.45 5.36
C SER A 10 -0.71 -7.95 5.09
N LEU A 11 0.23 -7.13 5.55
CA LEU A 11 0.26 -5.69 5.28
C LEU A 11 0.52 -5.40 3.80
N ALA A 12 1.44 -6.14 3.18
CA ALA A 12 1.72 -6.00 1.75
C ALA A 12 0.51 -6.36 0.88
N VAL A 13 -0.15 -7.48 1.19
CA VAL A 13 -1.38 -7.89 0.52
C VAL A 13 -2.50 -6.88 0.76
N GLY A 14 -2.69 -6.42 2.00
CA GLY A 14 -3.72 -5.44 2.34
C GLY A 14 -3.52 -4.11 1.61
N GLY A 15 -2.29 -3.61 1.55
CA GLY A 15 -1.95 -2.40 0.78
C GLY A 15 -2.21 -2.58 -0.72
N PHE A 16 -1.85 -3.73 -1.29
CA PHE A 16 -2.12 -4.03 -2.69
C PHE A 16 -3.62 -4.14 -3.00
N VAL A 17 -4.40 -4.79 -2.15
CA VAL A 17 -5.86 -4.89 -2.29
C VAL A 17 -6.50 -3.51 -2.21
N LEU A 18 -6.07 -2.66 -1.28
CA LEU A 18 -6.54 -1.28 -1.18
C LEU A 18 -6.23 -0.50 -2.47
N PHE A 19 -5.00 -0.61 -2.97
CA PHE A 19 -4.62 0.01 -4.24
C PHE A 19 -5.48 -0.49 -5.41
N ALA A 20 -5.68 -1.80 -5.53
CA ALA A 20 -6.51 -2.39 -6.58
C ALA A 20 -7.96 -1.91 -6.49
N SER A 21 -8.50 -1.76 -5.28
CA SER A 21 -9.85 -1.21 -5.07
C SER A 21 -9.96 0.24 -5.53
N LEU A 22 -8.93 1.06 -5.30
CA LEU A 22 -8.87 2.45 -5.76
C LEU A 22 -8.77 2.54 -7.29
N VAL A 23 -8.07 1.58 -7.92
CA VAL A 23 -8.02 1.46 -9.39
C VAL A 23 -9.41 1.12 -9.94
N ILE A 24 -10.07 0.10 -9.40
CA ILE A 24 -11.42 -0.32 -9.83
C ILE A 24 -12.43 0.81 -9.64
N ALA A 25 -12.33 1.56 -8.53
CA ALA A 25 -13.19 2.71 -8.26
C ALA A 25 -12.90 3.93 -9.16
N GLY A 26 -11.84 3.90 -9.98
CA GLY A 26 -11.46 5.01 -10.84
C GLY A 26 -10.84 6.20 -10.10
N SER A 27 -10.39 6.00 -8.85
CA SER A 27 -9.70 7.02 -8.07
C SER A 27 -8.26 7.23 -8.55
N ILE A 28 -7.66 6.25 -9.23
CA ILE A 28 -6.35 6.41 -9.88
C ILE A 28 -6.57 6.88 -11.31
N ARG A 29 -6.28 8.16 -11.55
CA ARG A 29 -6.55 8.85 -12.80
C ARG A 29 -5.25 9.20 -13.53
N THR A 30 -5.38 9.55 -14.81
CA THR A 30 -4.26 10.09 -15.59
C THR A 30 -3.75 11.39 -14.94
N PRO A 31 -2.45 11.76 -15.11
CA PRO A 31 -1.86 12.90 -14.42
C PRO A 31 -2.66 14.20 -14.58
N ILE A 32 -3.21 14.43 -15.77
CA ILE A 32 -4.03 15.61 -16.08
C ILE A 32 -5.31 15.63 -15.23
N ALA A 33 -6.00 14.49 -15.10
CA ALA A 33 -7.23 14.37 -14.30
C ALA A 33 -6.98 14.28 -12.79
N ALA A 34 -5.78 13.86 -12.38
CA ALA A 34 -5.38 13.82 -10.98
C ALA A 34 -5.20 15.23 -10.40
N VAL A 35 -4.59 16.14 -11.19
CA VAL A 35 -4.39 17.57 -10.82
C VAL A 35 -5.72 18.29 -10.62
N SER A 36 -6.75 17.93 -11.39
CA SER A 36 -8.03 18.64 -11.40
C SER A 36 -9.06 18.13 -10.38
N GLY A 37 -8.86 16.99 -9.71
CA GLY A 37 -9.96 16.41 -8.94
C GLY A 37 -9.64 15.29 -7.97
N THR A 38 -8.38 15.04 -7.62
CA THR A 38 -8.10 14.08 -6.54
C THR A 38 -8.55 14.69 -5.22
N SER A 39 -9.54 14.08 -4.58
CA SER A 39 -9.97 14.54 -3.27
C SER A 39 -8.89 14.25 -2.22
N PRO A 40 -8.83 15.02 -1.11
CA PRO A 40 -7.88 14.75 -0.03
C PRO A 40 -7.97 13.32 0.53
N LEU A 41 -9.18 12.74 0.55
CA LEU A 41 -9.40 11.36 1.00
C LEU A 41 -8.83 10.32 0.02
N GLU A 42 -9.01 10.53 -1.29
CA GLU A 42 -8.41 9.66 -2.30
C GLU A 42 -6.88 9.71 -2.23
N TYR A 43 -6.31 10.90 -2.05
CA TYR A 43 -4.87 11.05 -1.89
C TYR A 43 -4.35 10.31 -0.66
N ALA A 44 -5.03 10.45 0.48
CA ALA A 44 -4.70 9.71 1.70
C ALA A 44 -4.80 8.19 1.49
N ALA A 45 -5.85 7.70 0.84
CA ALA A 45 -6.04 6.27 0.58
C ALA A 45 -4.95 5.70 -0.35
N ILE A 46 -4.57 6.44 -1.40
CA ILE A 46 -3.44 6.07 -2.28
C ILE A 46 -2.14 6.01 -1.46
N GLY A 47 -1.86 7.04 -0.67
CA GLY A 47 -0.67 7.07 0.20
C GLY A 47 -0.64 5.93 1.22
N THR A 48 -1.77 5.64 1.87
CA THR A 48 -1.91 4.54 2.83
C THR A 48 -1.69 3.19 2.14
N SER A 49 -2.22 2.98 0.94
CA SER A 49 -2.01 1.74 0.20
C SER A 49 -0.52 1.46 -0.04
N PHE A 50 0.23 2.50 -0.43
CA PHE A 50 1.68 2.39 -0.64
C PHE A 50 2.45 2.19 0.66
N ALA A 51 2.09 2.93 1.72
CA ALA A 51 2.72 2.80 3.03
C ALA A 51 2.57 1.38 3.59
N LEU A 52 1.38 0.77 3.48
CA LEU A 52 1.12 -0.60 3.90
C LEU A 52 2.00 -1.61 3.16
N VAL A 53 2.16 -1.44 1.84
CA VAL A 53 3.07 -2.28 1.04
C VAL A 53 4.51 -2.15 1.51
N MET A 54 5.00 -0.93 1.67
CA MET A 54 6.39 -0.68 2.07
C MET A 54 6.69 -1.19 3.48
N ILE A 55 5.81 -0.94 4.45
CA ILE A 55 5.94 -1.46 5.81
C ILE A 55 5.93 -3.00 5.77
N GLY A 56 5.04 -3.59 4.98
CA GLY A 56 4.97 -5.03 4.79
C GLY A 56 6.28 -5.64 4.28
N ILE A 57 6.85 -5.05 3.23
CA ILE A 57 8.14 -5.47 2.66
C ILE A 57 9.26 -5.35 3.70
N VAL A 58 9.35 -4.21 4.40
CA VAL A 58 10.39 -3.97 5.42
C VAL A 58 10.32 -5.03 6.52
N LEU A 59 9.12 -5.37 7.00
CA LEU A 59 8.93 -6.40 8.03
C LEU A 59 9.29 -7.81 7.54
N VAL A 60 9.02 -8.12 6.27
CA VAL A 60 9.45 -9.40 5.67
C VAL A 60 10.98 -9.44 5.58
N MET A 61 11.62 -8.36 5.11
CA MET A 61 13.08 -8.31 4.98
C MET A 61 13.79 -8.35 6.32
N SER A 62 13.30 -7.62 7.32
CA SER A 62 13.89 -7.61 8.66
C SER A 62 13.77 -8.96 9.38
N SER A 63 12.77 -9.78 9.02
CA SER A 63 12.64 -11.13 9.57
C SER A 63 13.74 -12.11 9.12
N GLY A 64 14.52 -11.76 8.09
CA GLY A 64 15.58 -12.60 7.53
C GLY A 64 17.01 -12.18 7.88
N LEU A 65 17.19 -11.08 8.64
CA LEU A 65 18.51 -10.62 9.06
C LEU A 65 18.96 -11.39 10.32
N PRO A 66 20.16 -11.98 10.35
CA PRO A 66 20.76 -12.44 11.60
C PRO A 66 21.06 -11.23 12.49
N GLU A 67 20.83 -11.38 13.80
CA GLU A 67 21.10 -10.36 14.83
C GLU A 67 22.57 -9.91 14.83
#